data_AF-D8G4I7-F1
#
_entry.id   AF-D8G4I7-F1
#
_cell.length_a   1.000
_cell.length_b   1.000
_cell.length_c   1.000
_cell.angle_alpha   90.00
_cell.angle_beta   90.00
_cell.angle_gamma   90.00
#
_symmetry.space_group_name_H-M   'P 1'
#
loop_
_entity.id
_entity.type
_entity.pdbx_description
1 polymer ?
#
loop_
_entity_poly.entity_id
_entity_poly.type
_entity_poly.pdbx_seq_one_letter_code
_entity_poly.pdbx_strand_id
1 'polypeptide(L)'
;MRQVRFWAIAPVSLLAAFSGNPVIAAPVSQSSQVVGNTSSSFVSAEFPQRKSVLLSAANSVLAQESPEPSPSPSVSPSPRPLPPSPRPLPPSPSPSESPSSVILEKDGELSPTNSSVLEIDGSLFDQYSFDGRQGQNVTITLESPDFDTYLALFDSTGKLIEEADDMGDSCNYQDETTKKDFISKGLCNSRLSITLPATGNYKVIVNGRDKTDRGKYTLTIRNN
;
A
#
# COMPACT_ATOMS: atom_id res chain seq x y z
N MET A 1 -19.31 16.47 8.86
CA MET A 1 -19.29 14.99 8.84
C MET A 1 -20.09 14.54 7.62
N ARG A 2 -19.44 14.05 6.56
CA ARG A 2 -20.13 13.37 5.47
C ARG A 2 -19.54 11.98 5.35
N GLN A 3 -20.38 10.99 5.62
CA GLN A 3 -20.13 9.58 5.37
C GLN A 3 -20.19 9.37 3.86
N VAL A 4 -19.04 9.23 3.21
CA VAL A 4 -18.97 8.76 1.82
C VAL A 4 -18.72 7.26 1.93
N ARG A 5 -19.79 6.46 1.80
CA ARG A 5 -19.70 5.01 1.78
C ARG A 5 -19.32 4.59 0.37
N PHE A 6 -18.03 4.43 0.12
CA PHE A 6 -17.54 3.73 -1.06
C PHE A 6 -17.66 2.24 -0.81
N TRP A 7 -18.50 1.56 -1.59
CA TRP A 7 -18.38 0.12 -1.75
C TRP A 7 -17.42 -0.09 -2.92
N ALA A 8 -16.11 0.04 -2.64
CA ALA A 8 -15.14 -0.76 -3.38
C ALA A 8 -15.63 -2.21 -3.30
N ILE A 9 -15.61 -2.88 -4.43
CA ILE A 9 -16.36 -4.09 -4.76
C ILE A 9 -16.33 -5.08 -3.59
N ALA A 10 -17.37 -5.08 -2.75
CA ALA A 10 -17.59 -6.19 -1.83
C ALA A 10 -17.60 -7.48 -2.68
N PRO A 11 -17.02 -8.59 -2.23
CA PRO A 11 -16.68 -9.73 -3.07
C PRO A 11 -17.96 -10.44 -3.52
N VAL A 12 -18.62 -9.88 -4.52
CA VAL A 12 -19.65 -10.56 -5.28
C VAL A 12 -18.86 -11.32 -6.33
N SER A 13 -18.97 -12.64 -6.27
CA SER A 13 -18.50 -13.52 -7.33
C SER A 13 -18.90 -12.90 -8.67
N LEU A 14 -17.91 -12.47 -9.47
CA LEU A 14 -18.13 -12.13 -10.88
C LEU A 14 -18.37 -13.45 -11.63
N LEU A 15 -19.44 -14.16 -11.24
CA LEU A 15 -20.01 -15.27 -11.94
C LEU A 15 -21.09 -14.68 -12.84
N ALA A 16 -20.90 -14.87 -14.14
CA ALA A 16 -21.81 -14.50 -15.22
C ALA A 16 -21.73 -13.04 -15.70
N ALA A 17 -20.88 -12.82 -16.70
CA ALA A 17 -21.31 -12.10 -17.89
C ALA A 17 -21.29 -13.09 -19.06
N PHE A 18 -22.26 -14.00 -19.08
CA PHE A 18 -22.64 -14.78 -20.26
C PHE A 18 -24.04 -14.33 -20.68
N SER A 19 -24.14 -13.79 -21.89
CA SER A 19 -25.34 -13.75 -22.75
C SER A 19 -26.51 -12.81 -22.39
N GLY A 20 -26.66 -11.72 -23.15
CA GLY A 20 -27.93 -11.33 -23.81
C GLY A 20 -28.91 -10.37 -23.09
N ASN A 21 -29.07 -9.16 -23.64
CA ASN A 21 -30.12 -8.15 -23.34
C ASN A 21 -31.59 -8.68 -23.43
N PRO A 22 -32.65 -7.86 -23.14
CA PRO A 22 -33.01 -7.23 -21.86
C PRO A 22 -34.53 -7.42 -21.55
N VAL A 23 -34.99 -7.36 -20.29
CA VAL A 23 -36.42 -7.14 -19.99
C VAL A 23 -36.63 -6.19 -18.81
N ILE A 24 -37.52 -5.22 -19.08
CA ILE A 24 -38.03 -4.09 -18.31
C ILE A 24 -38.76 -4.52 -17.03
N ALA A 25 -38.57 -3.80 -15.90
CA ALA A 25 -39.64 -3.10 -15.17
C ALA A 25 -39.22 -2.66 -13.75
N ALA A 26 -39.39 -1.37 -13.45
CA ALA A 26 -39.59 -0.84 -12.10
C ALA A 26 -41.07 -1.02 -11.67
N PRO A 27 -41.43 -0.83 -10.37
CA PRO A 27 -41.81 0.52 -9.96
C PRO A 27 -41.49 0.95 -8.50
N VAL A 28 -41.55 2.28 -8.37
CA VAL A 28 -41.67 3.22 -7.24
C VAL A 28 -42.58 2.80 -6.06
N SER A 29 -42.22 3.16 -4.81
CA SER A 29 -43.12 3.89 -3.87
C SER A 29 -42.40 4.46 -2.62
N GLN A 30 -42.91 5.61 -2.15
CA GLN A 30 -42.45 6.49 -1.07
C GLN A 30 -43.13 6.23 0.28
N SER A 31 -42.62 6.90 1.34
CA SER A 31 -43.30 7.49 2.54
C SER A 31 -42.56 7.12 3.85
N SER A 32 -42.54 7.86 4.97
CA SER A 32 -42.67 9.28 5.36
C SER A 32 -42.43 9.32 6.88
N GLN A 33 -41.61 10.26 7.37
CA GLN A 33 -41.69 11.00 8.65
C GLN A 33 -41.73 10.25 10.03
N VAL A 34 -40.94 10.72 11.02
CA VAL A 34 -41.41 11.48 12.23
C VAL A 34 -40.26 11.70 13.23
N VAL A 35 -40.36 12.87 13.89
CA VAL A 35 -39.45 13.61 14.79
C VAL A 35 -39.41 13.06 16.23
N GLY A 36 -38.33 13.32 16.97
CA GLY A 36 -38.33 13.24 18.45
C GLY A 36 -36.99 13.61 19.11
N ASN A 37 -36.90 14.83 19.63
CA ASN A 37 -35.77 15.41 20.39
C ASN A 37 -35.75 14.89 21.85
N THR A 38 -34.59 14.89 22.52
CA THR A 38 -34.41 15.52 23.85
C THR A 38 -32.93 15.65 24.23
N SER A 39 -32.63 16.81 24.80
CA SER A 39 -31.35 17.37 25.25
C SER A 39 -30.77 16.73 26.51
N SER A 40 -29.46 16.91 26.76
CA SER A 40 -28.89 17.24 28.08
C SER A 40 -27.46 17.77 27.94
N SER A 41 -27.16 18.84 28.66
CA SER A 41 -25.97 19.70 28.58
C SER A 41 -25.12 19.65 29.87
N PHE A 42 -23.96 20.33 29.78
CA PHE A 42 -23.04 20.79 30.85
C PHE A 42 -22.06 19.72 31.40
N VAL A 43 -20.80 20.00 31.79
CA VAL A 43 -20.21 21.17 32.50
C VAL A 43 -18.68 21.27 32.22
N SER A 44 -18.15 22.49 32.31
CA SER A 44 -16.74 22.93 32.25
C SER A 44 -15.85 22.51 33.44
N ALA A 45 -14.52 22.55 33.23
CA ALA A 45 -13.43 22.86 34.19
C ALA A 45 -12.10 22.30 33.61
N GLU A 46 -10.89 22.81 33.79
CA GLU A 46 -10.28 24.04 34.33
C GLU A 46 -8.76 23.83 34.08
N PHE A 47 -7.99 24.86 33.72
CA PHE A 47 -6.51 24.84 33.65
C PHE A 47 -5.89 25.04 35.04
N PRO A 48 -4.68 24.52 35.33
CA PRO A 48 -3.49 25.42 35.43
C PRO A 48 -2.14 24.76 35.02
N GLN A 49 -1.23 25.39 34.27
CA GLN A 49 -0.08 26.26 34.62
C GLN A 49 1.09 25.66 35.46
N ARG A 50 2.27 25.58 34.78
CA ARG A 50 3.69 25.81 35.18
C ARG A 50 4.30 25.15 36.44
N LYS A 51 5.51 24.58 36.29
CA LYS A 51 6.79 25.17 36.78
C LYS A 51 8.05 24.36 36.42
N SER A 52 9.13 25.12 36.27
CA SER A 52 10.55 24.81 36.04
C SER A 52 11.29 24.21 37.24
N VAL A 53 12.32 23.38 37.01
CA VAL A 53 13.36 23.07 38.00
C VAL A 53 14.74 22.93 37.33
N LEU A 54 15.71 23.72 37.80
CA LEU A 54 17.16 23.61 37.62
C LEU A 54 17.76 22.99 38.89
N LEU A 55 18.69 22.04 38.78
CA LEU A 55 19.73 21.72 39.79
C LEU A 55 20.95 21.17 39.02
N SER A 56 22.09 21.87 38.95
CA SER A 56 23.10 22.16 39.98
C SER A 56 24.08 21.00 40.19
N ALA A 57 25.36 21.39 40.21
CA ALA A 57 26.58 20.61 40.08
C ALA A 57 27.10 19.98 41.39
N ALA A 58 28.26 19.34 41.22
CA ALA A 58 29.32 19.03 42.19
C ALA A 58 29.35 17.62 42.79
N ASN A 59 30.46 16.91 42.57
CA ASN A 59 31.48 16.73 43.63
C ASN A 59 32.75 16.07 43.09
N SER A 60 33.84 16.84 43.12
CA SER A 60 35.20 16.32 43.25
C SER A 60 35.49 16.05 44.73
N VAL A 61 36.40 15.12 45.02
CA VAL A 61 37.43 15.11 46.09
C VAL A 61 37.75 13.66 46.50
N LEU A 62 39.04 13.32 46.48
CA LEU A 62 39.84 12.47 47.39
C LEU A 62 41.03 11.97 46.56
N ALA A 63 42.26 12.47 46.72
CA ALA A 63 43.20 12.35 47.84
C ALA A 63 44.45 11.65 47.28
N GLN A 64 45.61 12.28 47.45
CA GLN A 64 46.92 11.82 47.00
C GLN A 64 47.46 10.72 47.94
N GLU A 65 48.04 9.67 47.37
CA GLU A 65 48.97 8.79 48.08
C GLU A 65 50.19 8.55 47.18
N SER A 66 51.38 8.73 47.75
CA SER A 66 52.68 8.65 47.09
C SER A 66 53.25 7.23 47.27
N PRO A 67 53.60 6.48 46.22
CA PRO A 67 54.10 5.11 46.39
C PRO A 67 55.62 5.05 46.70
N GLU A 68 55.97 4.15 47.61
CA GLU A 68 57.34 3.64 47.90
C GLU A 68 57.95 2.90 46.69
N PRO A 69 59.29 2.83 46.55
CA PRO A 69 59.94 2.10 45.46
C PRO A 69 60.05 0.60 45.75
N SER A 70 59.74 -0.24 44.75
CA SER A 70 59.98 -1.69 44.76
C SER A 70 60.82 -2.14 43.54
N PRO A 71 61.50 -3.30 43.60
CA PRO A 71 62.83 -3.53 43.00
C PRO A 71 62.87 -3.85 41.50
N SER A 72 64.11 -3.76 40.97
CA SER A 72 64.58 -3.92 39.59
C SER A 72 63.94 -5.04 38.73
N PRO A 73 63.93 -4.86 37.39
CA PRO A 73 63.15 -5.67 36.46
C PRO A 73 63.71 -7.08 36.23
N SER A 74 62.82 -8.07 36.27
CA SER A 74 63.03 -9.38 35.67
C SER A 74 63.04 -9.23 34.14
N VAL A 75 64.09 -9.73 33.48
CA VAL A 75 64.22 -9.70 32.02
C VAL A 75 63.10 -10.52 31.39
N SER A 76 62.17 -9.84 30.71
CA SER A 76 61.12 -10.48 29.91
C SER A 76 61.71 -11.04 28.62
N PRO A 77 61.42 -12.28 28.20
CA PRO A 77 61.81 -12.77 26.89
C PRO A 77 61.09 -11.96 25.79
N SER A 78 61.82 -11.62 24.72
CA SER A 78 61.29 -10.90 23.56
C SER A 78 60.09 -11.64 22.94
N PRO A 79 58.98 -10.95 22.61
CA PRO A 79 57.84 -11.59 21.97
C PRO A 79 58.21 -12.06 20.56
N ARG A 80 57.84 -13.30 20.23
CA ARG A 80 57.89 -13.84 18.87
C ARG A 80 56.94 -13.03 17.97
N PRO A 81 57.29 -12.70 16.71
CA PRO A 81 56.39 -11.99 15.82
C PRO A 81 55.09 -12.77 15.62
N LEU A 82 53.94 -12.08 15.73
CA LEU A 82 52.64 -12.65 15.38
C LEU A 82 52.59 -12.93 13.87
N PRO A 83 51.94 -14.03 13.44
CA PRO A 83 51.68 -14.25 12.02
C PRO A 83 50.81 -13.11 11.45
N PRO A 84 50.94 -12.78 10.15
CA PRO A 84 50.12 -11.76 9.53
C PRO A 84 48.64 -12.13 9.59
N SER A 85 47.78 -11.16 9.88
CA SER A 85 46.32 -11.33 9.90
C SER A 85 45.82 -11.88 8.56
N PRO A 86 44.86 -12.83 8.55
CA PRO A 86 44.25 -13.28 7.31
C PRO A 86 43.59 -12.12 6.58
N ARG A 87 43.79 -12.05 5.26
CA ARG A 87 43.20 -11.03 4.38
C ARG A 87 41.67 -11.06 4.53
N PRO A 88 40.96 -9.91 4.52
CA PRO A 88 39.50 -9.91 4.53
C PRO A 88 38.98 -10.79 3.40
N LEU A 89 38.08 -11.72 3.71
CA LEU A 89 37.35 -12.46 2.70
C LEU A 89 36.61 -11.45 1.81
N PRO A 90 36.53 -11.68 0.48
CA PRO A 90 35.70 -10.83 -0.37
C PRO A 90 34.28 -10.79 0.20
N PRO A 91 33.57 -9.65 0.10
CA PRO A 91 32.19 -9.59 0.52
C PRO A 91 31.41 -10.69 -0.21
N SER A 92 30.68 -11.51 0.55
CA SER A 92 29.72 -12.45 -0.01
C SER A 92 28.81 -11.67 -0.96
N PRO A 93 28.54 -12.15 -2.18
CA PRO A 93 27.64 -11.44 -3.08
C PRO A 93 26.31 -11.24 -2.34
N SER A 94 25.92 -9.97 -2.18
CA SER A 94 24.54 -9.62 -1.81
C SER A 94 23.60 -10.40 -2.73
N PRO A 95 22.43 -10.87 -2.25
CA PRO A 95 21.51 -11.59 -3.13
C PRO A 95 21.24 -10.70 -4.34
N SER A 96 21.70 -11.13 -5.51
CA SER A 96 21.30 -10.52 -6.77
C SER A 96 19.79 -10.51 -6.77
N GLU A 97 19.19 -9.31 -6.78
CA GLU A 97 17.81 -9.13 -7.19
C GLU A 97 17.64 -9.97 -8.46
N SER A 98 16.79 -11.00 -8.39
CA SER A 98 16.48 -11.79 -9.57
C SER A 98 15.93 -10.82 -10.61
N PRO A 99 16.34 -10.90 -11.89
CA PRO A 99 15.86 -9.94 -12.88
C PRO A 99 14.34 -10.04 -12.94
N SER A 100 13.65 -8.99 -12.48
CA SER A 100 12.20 -8.90 -12.51
C SER A 100 11.75 -8.98 -13.98
N SER A 101 11.02 -10.03 -14.35
CA SER A 101 10.56 -10.25 -15.72
C SER A 101 9.13 -9.74 -15.91
N VAL A 102 8.85 -9.11 -17.06
CA VAL A 102 7.49 -8.67 -17.41
C VAL A 102 6.67 -9.89 -17.86
N ILE A 103 5.53 -10.12 -17.19
CA ILE A 103 4.56 -11.17 -17.51
C ILE A 103 3.53 -10.64 -18.51
N LEU A 104 3.02 -9.43 -18.26
CA LEU A 104 2.04 -8.75 -19.09
C LEU A 104 2.30 -7.25 -19.02
N GLU A 105 2.23 -6.57 -20.16
CA GLU A 105 2.17 -5.11 -20.24
C GLU A 105 1.12 -4.75 -21.28
N LYS A 106 0.19 -3.87 -20.92
CA LYS A 106 -0.97 -3.58 -21.75
C LYS A 106 -1.44 -2.14 -21.58
N ASP A 107 -1.48 -1.44 -22.70
CA ASP A 107 -2.17 -0.15 -22.81
C ASP A 107 -3.65 -0.37 -23.12
N GLY A 108 -4.49 0.43 -22.47
CA GLY A 108 -5.94 0.39 -22.62
C GLY A 108 -6.59 1.75 -22.39
N GLU A 109 -7.92 1.77 -22.49
CA GLU A 109 -8.73 2.96 -22.23
C GLU A 109 -10.08 2.53 -21.65
N LEU A 110 -10.40 3.00 -20.45
CA LEU A 110 -11.72 2.84 -19.85
C LEU A 110 -12.69 3.79 -20.56
N SER A 111 -13.45 3.26 -21.53
CA SER A 111 -14.44 4.04 -22.27
C SER A 111 -15.77 3.29 -22.43
N PRO A 112 -16.91 4.00 -22.54
CA PRO A 112 -18.22 3.36 -22.71
C PRO A 112 -18.36 2.51 -23.97
N THR A 113 -17.42 2.60 -24.91
CA THR A 113 -17.50 1.92 -26.21
C THR A 113 -16.79 0.57 -26.20
N ASN A 114 -15.74 0.43 -25.40
CA ASN A 114 -14.83 -0.72 -25.42
C ASN A 114 -14.74 -1.45 -24.07
N SER A 115 -15.19 -0.83 -22.98
CA SER A 115 -15.16 -1.42 -21.63
C SER A 115 -16.49 -2.03 -21.24
N SER A 116 -16.42 -2.99 -20.32
CA SER A 116 -17.60 -3.59 -19.71
C SER A 116 -18.16 -2.70 -18.61
N VAL A 117 -19.44 -2.85 -18.27
CA VAL A 117 -20.10 -2.10 -17.19
C VAL A 117 -20.34 -3.05 -16.02
N LEU A 118 -19.92 -2.67 -14.80
CA LEU A 118 -20.30 -3.36 -13.58
C LEU A 118 -21.77 -3.06 -13.26
N GLU A 119 -22.60 -4.10 -13.21
CA GLU A 119 -24.06 -3.95 -13.01
C GLU A 119 -24.44 -3.33 -11.66
N ILE A 120 -23.60 -3.54 -10.63
CA ILE A 120 -23.86 -3.12 -9.25
C ILE A 120 -23.86 -1.58 -9.09
N ASP A 121 -23.00 -0.87 -9.82
CA ASP A 121 -22.77 0.56 -9.63
C ASP A 121 -22.67 1.37 -10.94
N GLY A 122 -22.61 0.68 -12.09
CA GLY A 122 -22.46 1.28 -13.41
C GLY A 122 -21.06 1.78 -13.73
N SER A 123 -20.04 1.42 -12.94
CA SER A 123 -18.64 1.74 -13.24
C SER A 123 -18.16 0.92 -14.46
N LEU A 124 -17.13 1.43 -15.15
CA LEU A 124 -16.55 0.71 -16.28
C LEU A 124 -15.34 -0.08 -15.84
N PHE A 125 -15.18 -1.27 -16.41
CA PHE A 125 -14.02 -2.07 -16.14
C PHE A 125 -13.53 -2.82 -17.37
N ASP A 126 -12.23 -3.10 -17.37
CA ASP A 126 -11.59 -4.02 -18.28
C ASP A 126 -11.03 -5.21 -17.49
N GLN A 127 -10.97 -6.37 -18.14
CA GLN A 127 -10.45 -7.60 -17.53
C GLN A 127 -9.26 -8.13 -18.32
N TYR A 128 -8.21 -8.49 -17.59
CA TYR A 128 -7.03 -9.15 -18.11
C TYR A 128 -6.79 -10.47 -17.39
N SER A 129 -5.99 -11.34 -17.99
CA SER A 129 -5.65 -12.63 -17.40
C SER A 129 -4.19 -13.00 -17.61
N PHE A 130 -3.62 -13.70 -16.64
CA PHE A 130 -2.27 -14.24 -16.72
C PHE A 130 -2.18 -15.56 -15.95
N ASP A 131 -1.24 -16.41 -16.34
CA ASP A 131 -0.98 -17.66 -15.65
C ASP A 131 0.07 -17.45 -14.54
N GLY A 132 -0.28 -17.88 -13.34
CA GLY A 132 0.56 -17.77 -12.15
C GLY A 132 0.86 -19.13 -11.53
N ARG A 133 1.97 -19.22 -10.79
CA ARG A 133 2.37 -20.41 -10.03
C ARG A 133 2.25 -20.16 -8.54
N GLN A 134 1.90 -21.21 -7.79
CA GLN A 134 1.91 -21.15 -6.33
C GLN A 134 3.28 -20.71 -5.81
N GLY A 135 3.30 -19.76 -4.87
CA GLY A 135 4.52 -19.21 -4.29
C GLY A 135 5.24 -18.19 -5.17
N GLN A 136 4.74 -17.90 -6.37
CA GLN A 136 5.31 -16.88 -7.24
C GLN A 136 5.02 -15.48 -6.69
N ASN A 137 6.03 -14.63 -6.61
CA ASN A 137 5.89 -13.24 -6.19
C ASN A 137 5.67 -12.34 -7.43
N VAL A 138 4.53 -11.65 -7.47
CA VAL A 138 4.17 -10.77 -8.58
C VAL A 138 3.87 -9.36 -8.09
N THR A 139 4.30 -8.38 -8.88
CA THR A 139 3.86 -6.99 -8.77
C THR A 139 2.89 -6.67 -9.91
N ILE A 140 1.70 -6.18 -9.59
CA ILE A 140 0.73 -5.64 -10.54
C ILE A 140 0.65 -4.13 -10.33
N THR A 141 0.86 -3.36 -11.39
CA THR A 141 0.85 -1.90 -11.38
C THR A 141 -0.15 -1.40 -12.42
N LEU A 142 -1.01 -0.47 -12.01
CA LEU A 142 -1.93 0.22 -12.90
C LEU A 142 -1.67 1.72 -12.80
N GLU A 143 -1.40 2.34 -13.94
CA GLU A 143 -1.10 3.76 -14.02
C GLU A 143 -2.06 4.43 -14.98
N SER A 144 -2.58 5.59 -14.60
CA SER A 144 -3.41 6.41 -15.48
C SER A 144 -3.07 7.89 -15.31
N PRO A 145 -2.90 8.62 -16.42
CA PRO A 145 -2.83 10.09 -16.38
C PRO A 145 -4.23 10.74 -16.33
N ASP A 146 -5.30 9.97 -16.47
CA ASP A 146 -6.64 10.47 -16.74
C ASP A 146 -7.62 10.27 -15.57
N PHE A 147 -7.41 9.23 -14.75
CA PHE A 147 -8.31 8.89 -13.65
C PHE A 147 -7.61 8.31 -12.41
N ASP A 148 -8.36 8.24 -11.31
CA ASP A 148 -7.93 7.61 -10.05
C ASP A 148 -8.17 6.10 -10.15
N THR A 149 -7.10 5.31 -10.12
CA THR A 149 -7.13 3.92 -10.56
C THR A 149 -7.64 2.98 -9.47
N TYR A 150 -8.22 1.84 -9.88
CA TYR A 150 -8.60 0.76 -8.99
C TYR A 150 -8.25 -0.59 -9.63
N LEU A 151 -7.61 -1.46 -8.84
CA LEU A 151 -7.18 -2.79 -9.21
C LEU A 151 -7.80 -3.85 -8.29
N ALA A 152 -8.24 -4.96 -8.89
CA ALA A 152 -8.59 -6.15 -8.14
C ALA A 152 -8.06 -7.42 -8.80
N LEU A 153 -7.51 -8.33 -8.00
CA LEU A 153 -6.99 -9.62 -8.42
C LEU A 153 -7.92 -10.74 -7.95
N PHE A 154 -8.32 -11.60 -8.88
CA PHE A 154 -9.15 -12.76 -8.61
C PHE A 154 -8.41 -14.03 -9.03
N ASP A 155 -8.67 -15.13 -8.31
CA ASP A 155 -8.20 -16.45 -8.73
C ASP A 155 -9.11 -17.07 -9.82
N SER A 156 -8.75 -18.28 -10.24
CA SER A 156 -9.47 -19.03 -11.27
C SER A 156 -10.92 -19.37 -10.88
N THR A 157 -11.22 -19.42 -9.58
CA THR A 157 -12.58 -19.67 -9.05
C THR A 157 -13.43 -18.41 -8.98
N GLY A 158 -12.85 -17.24 -9.23
CA GLY A 158 -13.52 -15.94 -9.09
C GLY A 158 -13.54 -15.43 -7.65
N LYS A 159 -12.70 -15.98 -6.76
CA LYS A 159 -12.51 -15.44 -5.41
C LYS A 159 -11.57 -14.24 -5.48
N LEU A 160 -11.95 -13.15 -4.82
CA LEU A 160 -11.08 -11.99 -4.62
C LEU A 160 -9.87 -12.40 -3.78
N ILE A 161 -8.68 -12.13 -4.31
CA ILE A 161 -7.41 -12.36 -3.64
C ILE A 161 -6.94 -11.08 -2.95
N GLU A 162 -6.92 -9.97 -3.68
CA GLU A 162 -6.45 -8.66 -3.18
C GLU A 162 -6.97 -7.53 -4.08
N GLU A 163 -7.09 -6.33 -3.52
CA GLU A 163 -7.47 -5.10 -4.23
C GLU A 163 -6.58 -3.93 -3.79
N ALA A 164 -6.37 -2.94 -4.66
CA ALA A 164 -5.69 -1.69 -4.35
C ALA A 164 -6.23 -0.56 -5.20
N ASP A 165 -6.35 0.62 -4.61
CA ASP A 165 -6.82 1.85 -5.27
C ASP A 165 -5.80 2.99 -5.20
N ASP A 166 -4.65 2.77 -4.55
CA ASP A 166 -3.53 3.69 -4.53
C ASP A 166 -2.19 2.96 -4.32
N MET A 167 -1.09 3.69 -4.52
CA MET A 167 0.26 3.28 -4.14
C MET A 167 0.55 3.79 -2.71
N GLY A 168 -0.29 3.40 -1.75
CA GLY A 168 -0.27 3.89 -0.37
C GLY A 168 -1.01 5.22 -0.22
N ASP A 169 -0.75 5.98 0.86
CA ASP A 169 -1.51 7.21 1.18
C ASP A 169 -1.25 8.42 0.24
N SER A 170 -0.91 8.19 -1.02
CA SER A 170 -0.50 9.22 -1.98
C SER A 170 -1.67 9.98 -2.62
N CYS A 171 -2.85 9.38 -2.74
CA CYS A 171 -4.00 10.00 -3.40
C CYS A 171 -5.05 10.48 -2.39
N ASN A 172 -4.91 11.71 -1.91
CA ASN A 172 -5.86 12.33 -0.97
C ASN A 172 -6.32 13.71 -1.45
N TYR A 173 -7.45 13.74 -2.15
CA TYR A 173 -8.09 14.96 -2.65
C TYR A 173 -9.43 15.22 -1.97
N GLN A 174 -9.85 16.49 -1.95
CA GLN A 174 -11.11 16.94 -1.34
C GLN A 174 -12.12 17.42 -2.38
N ASP A 175 -11.65 17.71 -3.59
CA ASP A 175 -12.44 18.24 -4.69
C ASP A 175 -11.85 17.81 -6.05
N GLU A 176 -12.58 18.06 -7.14
CA GLU A 176 -12.18 17.70 -8.51
C GLU A 176 -10.89 18.38 -8.99
N THR A 177 -10.56 19.57 -8.46
CA THR A 177 -9.36 20.30 -8.87
C THR A 177 -8.12 19.64 -8.29
N THR A 178 -8.18 19.34 -7.00
CA THR A 178 -7.15 18.58 -6.31
C THR A 178 -7.07 17.16 -6.88
N LYS A 179 -8.19 16.48 -7.15
CA LYS A 179 -8.19 15.15 -7.81
C LYS A 179 -7.33 15.13 -9.07
N LYS A 180 -7.55 16.08 -9.99
CA LYS A 180 -6.76 16.19 -11.23
C LYS A 180 -5.28 16.45 -10.98
N ASP A 181 -4.94 17.29 -9.99
CA ASP A 181 -3.55 17.55 -9.63
C ASP A 181 -2.85 16.28 -9.11
N PHE A 182 -3.50 15.51 -8.23
CA PHE A 182 -2.98 14.23 -7.73
C PHE A 182 -2.83 13.18 -8.83
N ILE A 183 -3.83 13.03 -9.71
CA ILE A 183 -3.77 12.14 -10.87
C ILE A 183 -2.60 12.53 -11.79
N SER A 184 -2.46 13.82 -12.11
CA SER A 184 -1.38 14.29 -13.01
C SER A 184 0.03 14.07 -12.46
N LYS A 185 0.16 13.90 -11.13
CA LYS A 185 1.41 13.58 -10.44
C LYS A 185 1.66 12.08 -10.30
N GLY A 186 0.75 11.24 -10.82
CA GLY A 186 0.80 9.77 -10.69
C GLY A 186 0.54 9.27 -9.27
N LEU A 187 -0.04 10.11 -8.41
CA LEU A 187 -0.26 9.76 -7.00
C LEU A 187 -1.48 8.86 -6.79
N CYS A 188 -2.33 8.73 -7.79
CA CYS A 188 -3.57 7.94 -7.80
C CYS A 188 -3.45 6.66 -8.65
N ASN A 189 -2.21 6.21 -8.86
CA ASN A 189 -1.90 4.92 -9.47
C ASN A 189 -2.04 3.82 -8.42
N SER A 190 -2.35 2.60 -8.84
CA SER A 190 -2.56 1.44 -7.96
C SER A 190 -1.43 0.43 -8.08
N ARG A 191 -1.05 -0.22 -6.98
CA ARG A 191 -0.06 -1.29 -6.99
C ARG A 191 -0.38 -2.41 -6.01
N LEU A 192 -0.30 -3.64 -6.50
CA LEU A 192 -0.35 -4.86 -5.69
C LEU A 192 0.99 -5.58 -5.76
N SER A 193 1.48 -6.06 -4.62
CA SER A 193 2.64 -6.96 -4.55
C SER A 193 2.25 -8.18 -3.71
N ILE A 194 2.18 -9.35 -4.35
CA ILE A 194 1.56 -10.53 -3.75
C ILE A 194 2.30 -11.82 -4.08
N THR A 195 2.33 -12.74 -3.11
CA THR A 195 2.72 -14.13 -3.34
C THR A 195 1.48 -14.95 -3.69
N LEU A 196 1.45 -15.49 -4.90
CA LEU A 196 0.28 -16.20 -5.42
C LEU A 196 0.00 -17.48 -4.60
N PRO A 197 -1.23 -17.68 -4.11
CA PRO A 197 -1.54 -18.77 -3.19
C PRO A 197 -1.64 -20.15 -3.87
N ALA A 198 -1.87 -20.17 -5.19
CA ALA A 198 -2.05 -21.39 -5.97
C ALA A 198 -1.54 -21.24 -7.41
N THR A 199 -1.29 -22.36 -8.08
CA THR A 199 -1.03 -22.36 -9.53
C THR A 199 -2.36 -22.30 -10.28
N GLY A 200 -2.48 -21.40 -11.24
CA GLY A 200 -3.70 -21.27 -12.04
C GLY A 200 -3.74 -19.98 -12.86
N ASN A 201 -4.86 -19.78 -13.54
CA ASN A 201 -5.15 -18.56 -14.27
C ASN A 201 -5.75 -17.52 -13.32
N TYR A 202 -5.16 -16.34 -13.28
CA TYR A 202 -5.61 -15.21 -12.48
C TYR A 202 -6.27 -14.16 -13.37
N LYS A 203 -7.28 -13.48 -12.83
CA LYS A 203 -7.98 -12.38 -13.49
C LYS A 203 -7.67 -11.08 -12.79
N VAL A 204 -7.31 -10.06 -13.55
CA VAL A 204 -7.07 -8.70 -13.08
C VAL A 204 -8.18 -7.82 -13.62
N ILE A 205 -8.86 -7.11 -12.73
CA ILE A 205 -9.84 -6.08 -13.07
C ILE A 205 -9.16 -4.73 -12.98
N VAL A 206 -9.31 -3.95 -14.05
CA VAL A 206 -8.92 -2.53 -14.13
C VAL A 206 -10.20 -1.71 -14.11
N ASN A 207 -10.34 -0.82 -13.14
CA ASN A 207 -11.47 0.11 -12.99
C ASN A 207 -10.91 1.48 -12.52
N GLY A 208 -11.76 2.49 -12.44
CA GLY A 208 -11.49 3.70 -11.68
C GLY A 208 -12.16 3.68 -10.31
N ARG A 209 -11.71 4.54 -9.40
CA ARG A 209 -12.20 4.65 -8.03
C ARG A 209 -13.63 5.18 -7.98
N ASP A 210 -13.99 6.06 -8.91
CA ASP A 210 -15.33 6.58 -9.10
C ASP A 210 -16.00 5.98 -10.33
N LYS A 211 -17.33 5.77 -10.28
CA LYS A 211 -18.09 5.24 -11.43
C LYS A 211 -18.00 6.08 -12.70
N THR A 212 -17.57 7.34 -12.60
CA THR A 212 -17.40 8.29 -13.71
C THR A 212 -15.98 8.32 -14.27
N ASP A 213 -15.03 7.62 -13.67
CA ASP A 213 -13.62 7.63 -14.06
C ASP A 213 -13.42 6.94 -15.42
N ARG A 214 -12.75 7.64 -16.33
CA ARG A 214 -12.56 7.21 -17.72
C ARG A 214 -11.19 7.68 -18.20
N GLY A 215 -10.67 7.03 -19.22
CA GLY A 215 -9.46 7.46 -19.91
C GLY A 215 -8.44 6.34 -20.03
N LYS A 216 -7.23 6.73 -20.44
CA LYS A 216 -6.15 5.81 -20.78
C LYS A 216 -5.50 5.25 -19.54
N TYR A 217 -4.94 4.05 -19.67
CA TYR A 217 -4.15 3.45 -18.63
C TYR A 217 -3.11 2.50 -19.20
N THR A 218 -2.11 2.18 -18.39
CA THR A 218 -1.15 1.10 -18.63
C THR A 218 -1.20 0.13 -17.45
N LEU A 219 -1.50 -1.13 -17.75
CA LEU A 219 -1.42 -2.25 -16.81
C LEU A 219 -0.10 -2.98 -17.01
N THR A 220 0.65 -3.19 -15.94
CA THR A 220 1.86 -4.03 -15.97
C THR A 220 1.86 -5.07 -14.87
N ILE A 221 2.23 -6.30 -15.21
CA ILE A 221 2.42 -7.43 -14.31
C ILE A 221 3.87 -7.90 -14.45
N ARG A 222 4.60 -7.91 -13.33
CA ARG A 222 6.01 -8.32 -13.27
C ARG A 222 6.21 -9.43 -12.24
N ASN A 223 7.12 -10.35 -12.54
CA ASN A 223 7.67 -11.25 -11.55
C ASN A 223 8.73 -10.51 -10.74
N ASN A 224 8.69 -10.62 -9.42
CA ASN A 224 9.73 -10.08 -8.53
C ASN A 224 10.89 -11.07 -8.34
#